data_AF-A0AA87M2N6-F1
#
_entry.id   AF-A0AA87M2N6-F1
#
_cell.length_a   1.000
_cell.length_b   1.000
_cell.length_c   1.000
_cell.angle_alpha   90.00
_cell.angle_beta   90.00
_cell.angle_gamma   90.00
#
_symmetry.space_group_name_H-M   'P 1'
#
loop_
_entity.id
_entity.type
_entity.pdbx_description
1 polymer ?
#
loop_
_entity_poly.entity_id
_entity_poly.type
_entity_poly.pdbx_seq_one_letter_code
_entity_poly.pdbx_strand_id
1 'polypeptide(L)' 'MSQRTCAACDCELEAEAIKVKLGGKTVEVCCEECAQALNEAEAAMTATADVKG' A
#
# COMPACT_ATOMS: atom_id res chain seq x y z
N MET A 1 -2.02 -20.65 10.27
CA MET A 1 -2.82 -19.76 9.41
C MET A 1 -1.99 -18.50 9.20
N SER A 2 -1.57 -18.20 7.98
CA SER A 2 -0.85 -16.95 7.69
C SER A 2 -1.88 -15.84 7.56
N GLN A 3 -2.19 -15.15 8.66
CA GLN A 3 -3.02 -13.95 8.61
C GLN A 3 -2.26 -12.89 7.81
N ARG A 4 -2.90 -12.39 6.76
CA ARG A 4 -2.45 -11.20 6.04
C ARG A 4 -3.00 -10.00 6.80
N THR A 5 -2.26 -8.90 6.82
CA THR A 5 -2.67 -7.66 7.49
C THR A 5 -2.58 -6.49 6.54
N CYS A 6 -3.39 -5.47 6.80
CA CYS A 6 -3.52 -4.31 5.93
C CYS A 6 -2.26 -3.48 6.05
N ALA A 7 -1.60 -3.20 4.92
CA ALA A 7 -0.39 -2.38 4.95
C ALA A 7 -0.64 -0.92 5.39
N ALA A 8 -1.89 -0.46 5.41
CA ALA A 8 -2.26 0.90 5.81
C ALA A 8 -2.72 1.02 7.27
N CYS A 9 -3.47 0.03 7.78
CA CYS A 9 -4.13 0.09 9.10
C CYS A 9 -3.93 -1.16 9.96
N ASP A 10 -3.13 -2.13 9.51
CA ASP A 10 -2.79 -3.37 10.20
C ASP A 10 -3.97 -4.29 10.56
N CYS A 11 -5.18 -4.00 10.07
CA CYS A 11 -6.34 -4.88 10.23
C CYS A 11 -6.17 -6.22 9.50
N GLU A 12 -6.84 -7.26 10.00
CA GLU A 12 -6.82 -8.60 9.39
C GLU A 12 -7.41 -8.56 7.98
N LEU A 13 -6.67 -9.11 7.02
CA LEU A 13 -7.09 -9.22 5.62
C LEU A 13 -7.67 -10.59 5.35
N GLU A 14 -8.91 -10.59 4.90
CA GLU A 14 -9.56 -11.77 4.35
C GLU A 14 -9.12 -12.02 2.90
N ALA A 15 -9.74 -13.01 2.25
CA ALA A 15 -9.40 -13.39 0.88
C ALA A 15 -9.58 -12.24 -0.13
N GLU A 16 -10.47 -11.29 0.14
CA GLU A 16 -10.82 -10.15 -0.72
C GLU A 16 -9.96 -8.91 -0.46
N ALA A 17 -8.65 -9.09 -0.33
CA ALA A 17 -7.73 -7.97 -0.21
C ALA A 17 -7.40 -7.33 -1.57
N ILE A 18 -7.27 -6.01 -1.59
CA ILE A 18 -6.89 -5.24 -2.77
C ILE A 18 -5.36 -5.16 -2.84
N LYS A 19 -4.78 -5.46 -4.01
CA LYS A 19 -3.33 -5.44 -4.22
C LYS A 19 -2.91 -4.10 -4.81
N VAL A 20 -2.00 -3.42 -4.11
CA VAL A 20 -1.45 -2.13 -4.51
C VAL A 20 0.04 -2.25 -4.72
N LYS A 21 0.56 -1.66 -5.79
CA LYS A 21 1.99 -1.65 -6.07
C LYS A 21 2.59 -0.33 -5.57
N LEU A 22 3.50 -0.42 -4.61
CA LEU A 22 4.19 0.71 -3.99
C LEU A 22 5.70 0.55 -4.21
N GLY A 23 6.32 1.44 -4.99
CA GLY A 23 7.79 1.45 -5.17
C GLY A 23 8.37 0.11 -5.63
N GLY A 24 7.62 -0.63 -6.46
CA GLY A 24 8.02 -1.95 -6.97
C GLY A 24 7.67 -3.15 -6.07
N LYS A 25 7.13 -2.93 -4.86
CA LYS A 25 6.59 -4.00 -4.00
C LYS A 25 5.06 -4.01 -4.08
N THR A 26 4.48 -5.21 -4.09
CA THR A 26 3.02 -5.35 -3.99
C THR A 26 2.63 -5.55 -2.54
N VAL A 27 1.73 -4.71 -2.03
CA VAL A 27 1.14 -4.83 -0.70
C VAL A 27 -0.36 -5.05 -0.82
N GLU A 28 -0.97 -5.56 0.24
CA GLU A 28 -2.40 -5.85 0.30
C GLU A 28 -3.09 -4.89 1.29
N VAL A 29 -4.30 -4.45 0.95
CA VAL A 29 -5.13 -3.60 1.83
C VAL A 29 -6.57 -4.10 1.94
N CYS A 30 -7.26 -3.68 3.01
CA CYS A 30 -8.63 -4.07 3.31
C CYS A 30 -9.70 -3.30 2.53
N CYS A 31 -9.39 -2.12 1.99
CA CYS A 31 -10.37 -1.27 1.29
C CYS A 31 -9.70 -0.29 0.30
N GLU A 32 -10.51 0.29 -0.58
CA GLU A 32 -10.04 1.24 -1.61
C GLU A 32 -9.46 2.53 -1.00
N GLU A 33 -10.00 3.02 0.11
CA GLU A 33 -9.43 4.19 0.83
C GLU A 33 -8.00 3.93 1.28
N CYS A 34 -7.72 2.74 1.84
CA CYS A 34 -6.37 2.34 2.21
C CYS A 34 -5.46 2.23 0.97
N ALA A 35 -5.99 1.75 -0.16
CA ALA A 35 -5.23 1.69 -1.40
C ALA A 35 -4.89 3.08 -1.93
N GLN A 36 -5.84 4.00 -1.88
CA GLN A 36 -5.68 5.37 -2.35
C GLN A 36 -4.67 6.12 -1.48
N ALA A 37 -4.80 6.06 -0.16
CA ALA A 37 -3.87 6.68 0.77
C ALA A 37 -2.43 6.20 0.56
N LEU A 38 -2.22 4.90 0.35
CA LEU A 38 -0.90 4.35 0.06
C LEU A 38 -0.36 4.81 -1.31
N ASN A 39 -1.18 4.85 -2.36
CA ASN A 39 -0.78 5.37 -3.66
C ASN A 39 -0.40 6.86 -3.60
N GLU A 40 -1.17 7.67 -2.88
CA GLU A 40 -0.89 9.10 -2.73
C GLU A 40 0.42 9.33 -1.96
N ALA A 41 0.63 8.57 -0.88
CA ALA A 41 1.88 8.59 -0.14
C ALA A 41 3.06 8.15 -1.02
N GLU A 42 2.89 7.10 -1.82
CA GLU A 42 3.93 6.67 -2.78
C GLU A 42 4.21 7.75 -3.82
N ALA A 43 3.18 8.31 -4.46
CA ALA A 43 3.35 9.38 -5.44
C ALA A 43 4.10 10.60 -4.85
N ALA A 44 3.83 10.96 -3.60
CA ALA A 44 4.55 12.02 -2.89
C ALA A 44 6.02 11.64 -2.59
N MET A 45 6.29 10.38 -2.25
CA MET A 45 7.64 9.87 -2.00
C MET A 45 8.43 9.77 -3.32
N THR A 46 7.81 9.29 -4.39
CA THR A 46 8.43 9.14 -5.71
C THR A 46 8.75 10.52 -6.29
N ALA A 47 7.85 11.50 -6.19
CA ALA A 47 8.11 12.88 -6.63
C ALA A 47 9.24 13.60 -5.86
N THR A 48 9.59 13.12 -4.67
CA THR A 48 10.70 13.66 -3.85
C THR A 48 11.97 12.80 -3.92
N ALA A 49 11.94 11.65 -4.59
CA ALA A 49 13.11 10.80 -4.79
C ALA A 49 14.01 11.29 -5.93
N ASP A 50 13.47 12.05 -6.91
CA ASP A 50 14.21 12.60 -8.05
C ASP A 50 15.06 13.85 -7.73
N VAL A 51 15.03 14.40 -6.50
CA VAL A 51 15.80 15.61 -6.12
C VAL A 51 17.15 15.30 -5.44
N LYS A 52 17.58 14.04 -5.35
CA LYS A 52 18.90 13.66 -4.80
C LYS A 52 19.75 12.77 -5.72
N GLY A 53 19.74 13.07 -7.02
CA GLY A 53 20.70 12.56 -8.01
C GLY A 53 21.73 13.62 -8.37
#